data_AF-A0A7H8PK49-F1
#
_entry.id   AF-A0A7H8PK49-F1
#
_cell.length_a   1.000
_cell.length_b   1.000
_cell.length_c   1.000
_cell.angle_alpha   90.00
_cell.angle_beta   90.00
_cell.angle_gamma   90.00
#
_symmetry.space_group_name_H-M   'P 1'
#
loop_
_entity.id
_entity.type
_entity.pdbx_description
1 polymer ?
#
loop_
_entity_poly.entity_id
_entity_poly.type
_entity_poly.pdbx_seq_one_letter_code
_entity_poly.pdbx_strand_id
1 'polypeptide(L)'
;MIKKTYLVLSILLLAIFACQKDDVSTNCIDLEFLKGEWIGEFHQYNYGKYPMIMIVKNVDGCHFSGELYWPTLRNSVTVMEGHFKNNMLFWTEPHLISGSNIVLNGEYTVPFSNEKELSGNWYYPNQPSSEGGVFTISQKWYEYLPDCPCFYFDASSLGKTLNPPGQWQDCGAANQDYHYGATTEVRWIPDGKKFPGQQCTYDSSGKLITSGIAAGTPDKVSPRICGFEDASLGNTDPITHFTKDVITWKILPCAEYLRDWPANADRCSNDNPISDINHIPKLAENMSCEELSVLIQNAYESTYIDWDLRDYITGKKPLNYPQKEKLLTDLNEWYSKECNSIGLPPFPLFRPDLCYVINKTIENIKD
;
A
#
# COMPACT_ATOMS: atom_id res chain seq x y z
N MET A 1 -84.10 -55.32 18.50
CA MET A 1 -82.74 -55.65 18.99
C MET A 1 -81.76 -54.83 18.16
N ILE A 2 -81.22 -53.70 18.66
CA ILE A 2 -79.95 -53.63 19.41
C ILE A 2 -78.83 -54.25 18.52
N LYS A 3 -77.84 -53.54 17.92
CA LYS A 3 -76.94 -52.49 18.46
C LYS A 3 -76.03 -51.91 17.34
N LYS A 4 -75.75 -50.61 17.49
CA LYS A 4 -74.44 -49.90 17.37
C LYS A 4 -73.78 -49.60 16.00
N THR A 5 -73.93 -48.33 15.65
CA THR A 5 -72.89 -47.31 15.35
C THR A 5 -71.45 -47.67 15.69
N TYR A 6 -70.53 -47.54 14.72
CA TYR A 6 -69.16 -47.06 14.95
C TYR A 6 -68.70 -46.15 13.80
N LEU A 7 -68.74 -44.85 14.12
CA LEU A 7 -68.02 -43.77 13.49
C LEU A 7 -66.53 -43.97 13.85
N VAL A 8 -65.67 -44.28 12.88
CA VAL A 8 -64.21 -44.24 13.10
C VAL A 8 -63.71 -42.90 12.56
N LEU A 9 -63.51 -42.02 13.53
CA LEU A 9 -62.88 -40.72 13.44
C LEU A 9 -61.36 -40.96 13.33
N SER A 10 -60.77 -40.83 12.13
CA SER A 10 -59.32 -40.82 11.94
C SER A 10 -58.83 -39.37 11.97
N ILE A 11 -58.57 -38.87 13.18
CA ILE A 11 -57.88 -37.61 13.47
C ILE A 11 -56.52 -37.95 14.09
N LEU A 12 -55.49 -37.21 13.68
CA LEU A 12 -54.18 -37.01 14.33
C LEU A 12 -53.20 -38.21 14.36
N LEU A 13 -52.16 -38.13 13.54
CA LEU A 13 -50.78 -37.82 14.00
C LEU A 13 -49.86 -37.66 12.76
N LEU A 14 -49.95 -36.52 12.06
CA LEU A 14 -48.79 -36.07 11.29
C LEU A 14 -47.81 -35.52 12.32
N ALA A 15 -46.85 -36.35 12.74
CA ALA A 15 -45.67 -35.87 13.42
C ALA A 15 -44.89 -35.00 12.41
N ILE A 16 -45.14 -33.70 12.46
CA ILE A 16 -44.23 -32.69 11.92
C ILE A 16 -42.97 -32.78 12.77
N PHE A 17 -42.08 -33.72 12.45
CA PHE A 17 -40.65 -33.51 12.69
C PHE A 17 -40.21 -32.43 11.71
N ALA A 18 -40.60 -31.19 12.00
CA ALA A 18 -39.77 -30.08 11.63
C ALA A 18 -38.46 -30.35 12.36
N CYS A 19 -37.44 -30.79 11.62
CA CYS A 19 -36.07 -30.53 12.02
C CYS A 19 -36.02 -29.03 12.29
N GLN A 20 -36.20 -28.62 13.55
CA GLN A 20 -35.46 -27.51 14.09
C GLN A 20 -34.01 -27.89 13.82
N LYS A 21 -33.47 -27.44 12.69
CA LYS A 21 -32.05 -27.13 12.62
C LYS A 21 -31.88 -26.22 13.80
N ASP A 22 -31.32 -26.75 14.88
CA ASP A 22 -30.72 -25.94 15.91
C ASP A 22 -29.76 -25.05 15.15
N ASP A 23 -30.23 -23.83 14.90
CA ASP A 23 -29.48 -22.72 14.34
C ASP A 23 -28.54 -22.33 15.49
N VAL A 24 -27.58 -23.21 15.75
CA VAL A 24 -26.37 -22.87 16.46
C VAL A 24 -25.76 -21.84 15.53
N SER A 25 -26.11 -20.58 15.77
CA SER A 25 -25.48 -19.44 15.13
C SER A 25 -24.01 -19.55 15.49
N THR A 26 -23.27 -20.27 14.65
CA THR A 26 -21.83 -20.19 14.60
C THR A 26 -21.57 -18.72 14.38
N ASN A 27 -21.13 -18.04 15.45
CA ASN A 27 -20.82 -16.62 15.46
C ASN A 27 -19.79 -16.36 14.37
N CYS A 28 -20.30 -16.09 13.19
CA CYS A 28 -19.55 -15.68 12.04
C CYS A 28 -19.23 -14.21 12.22
N ILE A 29 -17.97 -13.85 12.14
CA ILE A 29 -17.61 -12.45 12.01
C ILE A 29 -17.86 -12.04 10.56
N ASP A 30 -18.09 -10.75 10.33
CA ASP A 30 -18.09 -10.22 8.97
C ASP A 30 -16.69 -10.40 8.38
N LEU A 31 -16.56 -11.22 7.35
CA LEU A 31 -15.30 -11.52 6.69
C LEU A 31 -15.02 -10.58 5.50
N GLU A 32 -15.85 -9.57 5.24
CA GLU A 32 -15.63 -8.63 4.14
C GLU A 32 -14.27 -7.93 4.22
N PHE A 33 -13.73 -7.74 5.44
CA PHE A 33 -12.38 -7.21 5.64
C PHE A 33 -11.30 -8.07 4.99
N LEU A 34 -11.53 -9.37 4.74
CA LEU A 34 -10.53 -10.24 4.11
C LEU A 34 -10.33 -9.94 2.62
N LYS A 35 -11.28 -9.30 1.94
CA LYS A 35 -11.17 -9.04 0.49
C LYS A 35 -9.92 -8.20 0.17
N GLY A 36 -9.30 -8.49 -0.98
CA GLY A 36 -8.12 -7.79 -1.46
C GLY A 36 -6.82 -8.59 -1.33
N GLU A 37 -5.70 -7.90 -1.50
CA GLU A 37 -4.37 -8.49 -1.50
C GLU A 37 -3.73 -8.46 -0.11
N TRP A 38 -3.17 -9.60 0.28
CA TRP A 38 -2.41 -9.82 1.49
C TRP A 38 -1.02 -10.31 1.12
N ILE A 39 0.02 -9.66 1.64
CA ILE A 39 1.40 -9.97 1.30
C ILE A 39 2.17 -10.28 2.56
N GLY A 40 3.06 -11.26 2.47
CA GLY A 40 4.05 -11.51 3.50
C GLY A 40 4.94 -12.69 3.18
N GLU A 41 5.28 -13.44 4.21
CA GLU A 41 6.27 -14.51 4.14
C GLU A 41 5.74 -15.80 4.76
N PHE A 42 6.00 -16.90 4.08
CA PHE A 42 5.82 -18.26 4.56
C PHE A 42 7.19 -18.87 4.87
N HIS A 43 7.36 -19.37 6.08
CA HIS A 43 8.56 -20.06 6.53
C HIS A 43 8.26 -21.55 6.66
N GLN A 44 8.75 -22.32 5.69
CA GLN A 44 8.63 -23.77 5.69
C GLN A 44 9.75 -24.39 6.52
N TYR A 45 9.38 -25.22 7.48
CA TYR A 45 10.35 -25.91 8.34
C TYR A 45 11.35 -26.72 7.49
N ASN A 46 12.65 -26.51 7.70
CA ASN A 46 13.78 -27.12 6.97
C ASN A 46 13.97 -26.75 5.48
N TYR A 47 13.11 -25.92 4.88
CA TYR A 47 13.25 -25.56 3.45
C TYR A 47 13.55 -24.07 3.22
N GLY A 48 13.10 -23.19 4.13
CA GLY A 48 13.40 -21.77 4.08
C GLY A 48 12.17 -20.88 3.99
N LYS A 49 12.39 -19.64 3.54
CA LYS A 49 11.40 -18.57 3.50
C LYS A 49 10.96 -18.29 2.07
N TYR A 50 9.66 -18.08 1.89
CA TYR A 50 9.04 -17.86 0.59
C TYR A 50 8.10 -16.66 0.69
N PRO A 51 8.22 -15.64 -0.20
CA PRO A 51 7.18 -14.64 -0.31
C PRO A 51 5.85 -15.30 -0.70
N MET A 52 4.79 -14.87 -0.03
CA MET A 52 3.44 -15.38 -0.17
C MET A 52 2.52 -14.19 -0.42
N ILE A 53 1.70 -14.27 -1.47
CA ILE A 53 0.68 -13.26 -1.78
C ILE A 53 -0.66 -13.97 -1.86
N MET A 54 -1.62 -13.56 -1.02
CA MET A 54 -2.97 -14.10 -0.95
C MET A 54 -3.95 -13.04 -1.46
N ILE A 55 -4.76 -13.38 -2.45
CA ILE A 55 -5.79 -12.48 -3.01
C ILE A 55 -7.16 -13.08 -2.71
N VAL A 56 -7.91 -12.49 -1.79
CA VAL A 56 -9.29 -12.91 -1.47
C VAL A 56 -10.26 -12.21 -2.42
N LYS A 57 -10.96 -12.99 -3.25
CA LYS A 57 -11.86 -12.47 -4.29
C LYS A 57 -13.33 -12.48 -3.87
N ASN A 58 -13.75 -13.52 -3.15
CA ASN A 58 -15.14 -13.68 -2.73
C ASN A 58 -15.22 -13.97 -1.24
N VAL A 59 -16.24 -13.41 -0.60
CA VAL A 59 -16.65 -13.69 0.78
C VAL A 59 -18.15 -13.96 0.75
N ASP A 60 -18.58 -15.07 1.34
CA ASP A 60 -19.98 -15.47 1.46
C ASP A 60 -20.22 -16.05 2.86
N GLY A 61 -20.77 -15.21 3.75
CA GLY A 61 -20.92 -15.53 5.16
C GLY A 61 -19.59 -15.90 5.81
N CYS A 62 -19.46 -17.15 6.24
CA CYS A 62 -18.23 -17.65 6.89
C CYS A 62 -17.23 -18.24 5.92
N HIS A 63 -17.49 -18.19 4.62
CA HIS A 63 -16.62 -18.76 3.60
C HIS A 63 -15.95 -17.65 2.82
N PHE A 64 -14.72 -17.90 2.38
CA PHE A 64 -13.99 -17.02 1.49
C PHE A 64 -13.22 -17.84 0.47
N SER A 65 -12.95 -17.24 -0.68
CA SER A 65 -12.18 -17.88 -1.75
C SER A 65 -11.36 -16.86 -2.52
N GLY A 66 -10.31 -17.36 -3.17
CA GLY A 66 -9.33 -16.52 -3.82
C GLY A 66 -8.20 -17.30 -4.46
N GLU A 67 -7.04 -16.69 -4.50
CA GLU A 67 -5.82 -17.26 -5.08
C GLU A 67 -4.62 -17.04 -4.17
N LEU A 68 -3.65 -17.95 -4.25
CA LEU A 68 -2.36 -17.84 -3.60
C LEU A 68 -1.24 -17.84 -4.65
N TYR A 69 -0.35 -16.87 -4.55
CA TYR A 69 0.77 -16.65 -5.47
C TYR A 69 2.10 -16.88 -4.75
N TRP A 70 2.98 -17.60 -5.42
CA TRP A 70 4.28 -18.02 -4.93
C TRP A 70 5.39 -17.61 -5.91
N PRO A 71 5.87 -16.36 -5.86
CA PRO A 71 6.82 -15.83 -6.85
C PRO A 71 8.10 -16.66 -6.96
N THR A 72 8.66 -17.11 -5.83
CA THR A 72 9.93 -17.86 -5.80
C THR A 72 9.76 -19.35 -6.05
N LEU A 73 8.53 -19.88 -6.02
CA LEU A 73 8.23 -21.28 -6.31
C LEU A 73 7.75 -21.41 -7.76
N ARG A 74 8.63 -21.02 -8.68
CA ARG A 74 8.39 -21.06 -10.14
C ARG A 74 7.14 -20.28 -10.56
N ASN A 75 6.89 -19.14 -9.91
CA ASN A 75 5.70 -18.30 -10.11
C ASN A 75 4.40 -19.13 -10.06
N SER A 76 4.28 -20.00 -9.05
CA SER A 76 3.09 -20.83 -8.91
C SER A 76 1.90 -20.04 -8.44
N VAL A 77 0.72 -20.40 -8.94
CA VAL A 77 -0.56 -19.83 -8.55
C VAL A 77 -1.53 -20.97 -8.26
N THR A 78 -2.23 -20.91 -7.13
CA THR A 78 -3.19 -21.92 -6.67
C THR A 78 -4.54 -21.26 -6.38
N VAL A 79 -5.60 -22.06 -6.45
CA VAL A 79 -6.91 -21.70 -5.89
C VAL A 79 -6.80 -21.74 -4.37
N MET A 80 -7.48 -20.84 -3.67
CA MET A 80 -7.62 -20.84 -2.22
C MET A 80 -9.09 -20.91 -1.83
N GLU A 81 -9.43 -21.81 -0.91
CA GLU A 81 -10.76 -21.92 -0.30
C GLU A 81 -10.64 -21.94 1.21
N GLY A 82 -11.42 -21.10 1.88
CA GLY A 82 -11.33 -20.93 3.32
C GLY A 82 -12.66 -20.70 4.02
N HIS A 83 -12.63 -20.81 5.33
CA HIS A 83 -13.77 -20.54 6.19
C HIS A 83 -13.35 -20.06 7.59
N PHE A 84 -14.26 -19.40 8.29
CA PHE A 84 -14.12 -19.00 9.68
C PHE A 84 -14.93 -19.89 10.60
N LYS A 85 -14.30 -20.42 11.65
CA LYS A 85 -14.98 -21.23 12.67
C LYS A 85 -14.23 -21.16 14.00
N ASN A 86 -14.97 -21.07 15.11
CA ASN A 86 -14.41 -21.10 16.46
C ASN A 86 -13.27 -20.07 16.68
N ASN A 87 -13.45 -18.85 16.18
CA ASN A 87 -12.44 -17.78 16.24
C ASN A 87 -11.11 -18.12 15.52
N MET A 88 -11.17 -18.99 14.52
CA MET A 88 -10.03 -19.30 13.66
C MET A 88 -10.44 -19.22 12.20
N LEU A 89 -9.53 -18.70 11.38
CA LEU A 89 -9.59 -18.85 9.94
C LEU A 89 -8.88 -20.13 9.53
N PHE A 90 -9.49 -20.84 8.60
CA PHE A 90 -8.96 -22.03 7.97
C PHE A 90 -8.97 -21.83 6.47
N TRP A 91 -7.94 -22.27 5.77
CA TRP A 91 -8.01 -22.40 4.32
C TRP A 91 -7.08 -23.47 3.78
N THR A 92 -7.27 -23.80 2.51
CA THR A 92 -6.47 -24.78 1.79
C THR A 92 -6.28 -24.38 0.33
N GLU A 93 -5.30 -25.00 -0.33
CA GLU A 93 -4.99 -24.85 -1.76
C GLU A 93 -5.40 -26.12 -2.52
N PRO A 94 -6.66 -26.27 -2.98
CA PRO A 94 -7.11 -27.54 -3.56
C PRO A 94 -6.57 -27.79 -4.98
N HIS A 95 -6.25 -26.73 -5.71
CA HIS A 95 -5.92 -26.81 -7.14
C HIS A 95 -4.77 -25.87 -7.52
N LEU A 96 -3.89 -26.35 -8.41
CA LEU A 96 -2.86 -25.54 -9.06
C LEU A 96 -3.42 -24.94 -10.34
N ILE A 97 -3.29 -23.62 -10.51
CA ILE A 97 -3.65 -22.88 -11.72
C ILE A 97 -2.46 -22.87 -12.68
N SER A 98 -1.27 -22.52 -12.19
CA SER A 98 -0.02 -22.46 -12.97
C SER A 98 1.22 -22.70 -12.11
N GLY A 99 2.36 -22.98 -12.73
CA GLY A 99 3.64 -23.20 -12.06
C GLY A 99 3.87 -24.65 -11.64
N SER A 100 4.67 -24.87 -10.60
CA SER A 100 4.95 -26.19 -9.99
C SER A 100 5.71 -26.02 -8.66
N ASN A 101 5.92 -27.11 -7.92
CA ASN A 101 6.62 -27.13 -6.63
C ASN A 101 5.80 -26.58 -5.44
N ILE A 102 4.48 -26.79 -5.47
CA ILE A 102 3.55 -26.49 -4.36
C ILE A 102 2.92 -27.79 -3.85
N VAL A 103 2.77 -27.90 -2.53
CA VAL A 103 2.05 -29.00 -1.89
C VAL A 103 0.59 -28.59 -1.72
N LEU A 104 -0.29 -29.19 -2.52
CA LEU A 104 -1.74 -28.92 -2.46
C LEU A 104 -2.41 -29.61 -1.27
N ASN A 105 -3.57 -29.10 -0.88
CA ASN A 105 -4.42 -29.61 0.20
C ASN A 105 -3.81 -29.54 1.61
N GLY A 106 -2.77 -28.72 1.81
CA GLY A 106 -2.32 -28.37 3.16
C GLY A 106 -3.33 -27.46 3.85
N GLU A 107 -3.41 -27.51 5.17
CA GLU A 107 -4.36 -26.71 5.95
C GLU A 107 -3.63 -25.55 6.62
N TYR A 108 -4.07 -24.34 6.30
CA TYR A 108 -3.66 -23.12 6.98
C TYR A 108 -4.60 -22.85 8.14
N THR A 109 -4.06 -22.51 9.30
CA THR A 109 -4.82 -22.15 10.50
C THR A 109 -4.34 -20.83 11.08
N VAL A 110 -5.25 -19.90 11.30
CA VAL A 110 -4.96 -18.59 11.90
C VAL A 110 -5.88 -18.36 13.09
N PRO A 111 -5.35 -18.24 14.31
CA PRO A 111 -6.13 -17.70 15.41
C PRO A 111 -6.47 -16.25 15.07
N PHE A 112 -7.77 -15.94 14.97
CA PHE A 112 -8.19 -14.60 14.61
C PHE A 112 -7.84 -13.63 15.75
N SER A 113 -6.97 -12.67 15.45
CA SER A 113 -6.43 -11.71 16.43
C SER A 113 -6.70 -10.26 16.04
N ASN A 114 -6.55 -9.92 14.75
CA ASN A 114 -6.82 -8.60 14.20
C ASN A 114 -7.08 -8.67 12.68
N GLU A 115 -7.65 -7.61 12.13
CA GLU A 115 -8.07 -7.51 10.71
C GLU A 115 -6.96 -7.06 9.75
N LYS A 116 -5.73 -6.82 10.22
CA LYS A 116 -4.66 -6.20 9.40
C LYS A 116 -3.48 -7.11 9.13
N GLU A 117 -3.29 -8.12 9.97
CA GLU A 117 -2.23 -9.11 9.88
C GLU A 117 -2.80 -10.48 10.26
N LEU A 118 -2.54 -11.47 9.40
CA LEU A 118 -2.83 -12.87 9.63
C LEU A 118 -1.52 -13.60 9.85
N SER A 119 -1.34 -14.14 11.06
CA SER A 119 -0.20 -14.96 11.42
C SER A 119 -0.68 -16.33 11.87
N GLY A 120 -0.13 -17.39 11.28
CA GLY A 120 -0.68 -18.73 11.44
C GLY A 120 0.29 -19.86 11.14
N ASN A 121 -0.24 -21.08 11.21
CA ASN A 121 0.47 -22.30 10.88
C ASN A 121 -0.09 -22.90 9.60
N TRP A 122 0.74 -23.63 8.89
CA TRP A 122 0.35 -24.49 7.78
C TRP A 122 0.76 -25.92 8.10
N TYR A 123 -0.11 -26.88 7.79
CA TYR A 123 0.12 -28.30 8.04
C TYR A 123 0.07 -29.11 6.75
N TYR A 124 0.93 -30.12 6.65
CA TYR A 124 0.91 -31.06 5.52
C TYR A 124 -0.42 -31.82 5.44
N PRO A 125 -0.88 -32.15 4.22
CA PRO A 125 -2.06 -33.01 4.06
C PRO A 125 -1.84 -34.36 4.74
N ASN A 126 -2.81 -34.81 5.53
CA ASN A 126 -2.81 -36.12 6.19
C ASN A 126 -1.65 -36.37 7.18
N GLN A 127 -0.99 -35.33 7.67
CA GLN A 127 0.06 -35.48 8.68
C GLN A 127 -0.33 -34.86 10.03
N PRO A 128 0.13 -35.43 11.16
CA PRO A 128 -0.04 -34.82 12.47
C PRO A 128 0.68 -33.46 12.57
N SER A 129 0.13 -32.58 13.38
CA SER A 129 0.34 -31.12 13.46
C SER A 129 1.76 -30.62 13.82
N SER A 130 2.81 -31.41 13.69
CA SER A 130 4.19 -31.03 14.07
C SER A 130 5.11 -30.72 12.90
N GLU A 131 4.72 -31.05 11.66
CA GLU A 131 5.53 -30.82 10.47
C GLU A 131 4.75 -29.91 9.51
N GLY A 132 5.34 -28.77 9.13
CA GLY A 132 4.62 -27.73 8.40
C GLY A 132 5.43 -26.44 8.24
N GLY A 133 4.72 -25.31 8.27
CA GLY A 133 5.31 -23.98 8.18
C GLY A 133 4.55 -22.96 9.01
N VAL A 134 5.14 -21.79 9.17
CA VAL A 134 4.49 -20.62 9.77
C VAL A 134 4.44 -19.51 8.74
N PHE A 135 3.44 -18.64 8.81
CA PHE A 135 3.38 -17.47 7.94
C PHE A 135 2.87 -16.26 8.68
N THR A 136 3.20 -15.11 8.10
CA THR A 136 2.66 -13.80 8.45
C THR A 136 2.36 -13.09 7.14
N ILE A 137 1.11 -12.71 6.92
CA ILE A 137 0.66 -11.91 5.78
C ILE A 137 -0.15 -10.71 6.29
N SER A 138 -0.08 -9.58 5.59
CA SER A 138 -0.79 -8.35 5.95
C SER A 138 -1.43 -7.74 4.72
N GLN A 139 -2.59 -7.11 4.87
CA GLN A 139 -3.17 -6.37 3.75
C GLN A 139 -2.27 -5.21 3.34
N LYS A 140 -2.25 -4.93 2.04
CA LYS A 140 -1.96 -3.58 1.59
C LYS A 140 -3.05 -2.66 2.11
N TRP A 141 -2.75 -2.01 3.24
CA TRP A 141 -3.67 -1.15 3.98
C TRP A 141 -4.24 0.01 3.18
N TYR A 142 -3.73 0.29 1.98
CA TYR A 142 -4.19 1.36 1.11
C TYR A 142 -5.16 0.91 0.01
N GLU A 143 -5.35 -0.41 -0.23
CA GLU A 143 -6.21 -0.88 -1.33
C GLU A 143 -7.71 -0.63 -1.13
N TYR A 144 -8.15 -0.47 0.12
CA TYR A 144 -9.54 -0.10 0.39
C TYR A 144 -9.78 1.40 0.31
N LEU A 145 -8.73 2.22 0.13
CA LEU A 145 -8.91 3.65 -0.02
C LEU A 145 -9.51 3.97 -1.39
N PRO A 146 -10.34 5.02 -1.49
CA PRO A 146 -10.89 5.41 -2.77
C PRO A 146 -9.80 5.85 -3.73
N ASP A 147 -9.97 5.49 -5.00
CA ASP A 147 -9.08 5.90 -6.07
C ASP A 147 -9.00 7.42 -6.19
N CYS A 148 -7.79 7.92 -6.49
CA CYS A 148 -7.63 9.34 -6.77
C CYS A 148 -8.45 9.74 -8.01
N PRO A 149 -9.18 10.86 -7.95
CA PRO A 149 -9.83 11.41 -9.13
C PRO A 149 -8.78 11.76 -10.19
N CYS A 150 -9.00 11.39 -11.45
CA CYS A 150 -8.02 11.64 -12.51
C CYS A 150 -7.83 13.13 -12.83
N PHE A 151 -8.82 13.96 -12.51
CA PHE A 151 -8.75 15.41 -12.67
C PHE A 151 -9.09 16.13 -11.36
N TYR A 152 -8.37 17.21 -11.08
CA TYR A 152 -8.52 17.98 -9.85
C TYR A 152 -9.96 18.49 -9.62
N PHE A 153 -10.63 18.93 -10.69
CA PHE A 153 -12.00 19.45 -10.59
C PHE A 153 -13.03 18.37 -10.21
N ASP A 154 -12.76 17.09 -10.53
CA ASP A 154 -13.64 15.98 -10.19
C ASP A 154 -13.67 15.73 -8.68
N ALA A 155 -12.55 15.97 -7.97
CA ALA A 155 -12.45 15.74 -6.53
C ALA A 155 -13.53 16.48 -5.73
N SER A 156 -13.82 17.73 -6.10
CA SER A 156 -14.86 18.55 -5.45
C SER A 156 -16.29 18.02 -5.65
N SER A 157 -16.50 17.18 -6.67
CA SER A 157 -17.81 16.63 -7.05
C SER A 157 -18.08 15.22 -6.50
N LEU A 158 -17.06 14.51 -6.03
CA LEU A 158 -17.11 13.08 -5.66
C LEU A 158 -17.58 12.82 -4.21
N GLY A 159 -18.45 13.68 -3.67
CA GLY A 159 -18.83 13.67 -2.25
C GLY A 159 -19.52 12.39 -1.72
N LYS A 160 -19.02 11.92 -0.56
CA LYS A 160 -19.65 11.16 0.54
C LYS A 160 -20.09 9.71 0.36
N THR A 161 -20.13 9.14 -0.84
CA THR A 161 -20.63 7.75 -1.03
C THR A 161 -19.53 6.74 -1.37
N LEU A 162 -18.32 6.92 -0.84
CA LEU A 162 -17.23 5.95 -1.01
C LEU A 162 -17.15 5.07 0.24
N ASN A 163 -16.63 3.85 0.07
CA ASN A 163 -16.30 2.93 1.15
C ASN A 163 -14.76 2.87 1.21
N PRO A 164 -14.10 3.19 2.34
CA PRO A 164 -14.68 3.59 3.63
C PRO A 164 -15.39 4.93 3.54
N PRO A 165 -16.37 5.23 4.41
CA PRO A 165 -17.05 6.51 4.44
C PRO A 165 -16.06 7.66 4.75
N GLY A 166 -16.32 8.83 4.19
CA GLY A 166 -15.43 10.00 4.31
C GLY A 166 -15.72 11.06 3.24
N GLN A 167 -14.77 11.96 3.02
CA GLN A 167 -14.90 13.02 2.03
C GLN A 167 -13.55 13.43 1.42
N TRP A 168 -13.58 13.77 0.13
CA TRP A 168 -12.49 14.50 -0.51
C TRP A 168 -12.49 15.95 -0.01
N GLN A 169 -11.35 16.41 0.48
CA GLN A 169 -11.08 17.78 0.86
C GLN A 169 -10.09 18.39 -0.12
N ASP A 170 -10.43 19.57 -0.65
CA ASP A 170 -9.51 20.39 -1.42
C ASP A 170 -8.49 21.06 -0.49
N CYS A 171 -7.20 20.78 -0.74
CA CYS A 171 -6.08 21.32 0.02
C CYS A 171 -5.44 22.55 -0.65
N GLY A 172 -5.92 22.95 -1.82
CA GLY A 172 -5.35 24.05 -2.59
C GLY A 172 -3.99 23.70 -3.17
N ALA A 173 -3.01 24.59 -2.97
CA ALA A 173 -1.66 24.41 -3.52
C ALA A 173 -0.92 23.23 -2.85
N ALA A 174 -0.31 22.37 -3.66
CA ALA A 174 0.49 21.26 -3.15
C ALA A 174 1.74 21.77 -2.44
N ASN A 175 2.10 21.14 -1.31
CA ASN A 175 3.31 21.50 -0.59
C ASN A 175 4.55 21.04 -1.37
N GLN A 176 5.32 22.00 -1.90
CA GLN A 176 6.51 21.74 -2.70
C GLN A 176 7.64 21.07 -1.91
N ASP A 177 7.55 21.02 -0.58
CA ASP A 177 8.53 20.29 0.23
C ASP A 177 8.37 18.78 0.12
N TYR A 178 7.13 18.31 -0.03
CA TYR A 178 6.81 16.89 -0.09
C TYR A 178 6.50 16.44 -1.53
N HIS A 179 5.94 17.33 -2.33
CA HIS A 179 5.37 17.05 -3.65
C HIS A 179 5.95 17.96 -4.73
N TYR A 180 7.28 18.02 -4.84
CA TYR A 180 7.95 18.96 -5.74
C TYR A 180 7.57 18.72 -7.22
N GLY A 181 6.91 19.71 -7.82
CA GLY A 181 6.40 19.66 -9.19
C GLY A 181 4.89 19.52 -9.29
N ALA A 182 4.20 19.14 -8.20
CA ALA A 182 2.75 19.21 -8.12
C ALA A 182 2.28 20.66 -8.01
N THR A 183 1.07 20.96 -8.51
CA THR A 183 0.45 22.29 -8.41
C THR A 183 -0.65 22.31 -7.36
N THR A 184 -1.56 21.33 -7.37
CA THR A 184 -2.66 21.25 -6.41
C THR A 184 -2.74 19.89 -5.73
N GLU A 185 -3.43 19.85 -4.60
CA GLU A 185 -3.58 18.67 -3.75
C GLU A 185 -5.03 18.53 -3.28
N VAL A 186 -5.49 17.28 -3.19
CA VAL A 186 -6.72 16.91 -2.48
C VAL A 186 -6.45 15.71 -1.57
N ARG A 187 -7.22 15.58 -0.51
CA ARG A 187 -7.11 14.46 0.43
C ARG A 187 -8.44 13.79 0.69
N TRP A 188 -8.47 12.47 0.66
CA TRP A 188 -9.55 11.69 1.20
C TRP A 188 -9.41 11.60 2.71
N ILE A 189 -10.39 12.15 3.42
CA ILE A 189 -10.45 12.12 4.88
C ILE A 189 -11.56 11.16 5.30
N PRO A 190 -11.22 9.99 5.86
CA PRO A 190 -12.20 9.01 6.31
C PRO A 190 -13.01 9.52 7.52
N ASP A 191 -14.26 9.07 7.61
CA ASP A 191 -15.13 9.33 8.76
C ASP A 191 -14.58 8.61 10.00
N GLY A 192 -14.05 9.37 10.97
CA GLY A 192 -13.57 8.83 12.23
C GLY A 192 -12.25 9.42 12.70
N LYS A 193 -11.52 8.70 13.55
CA LYS A 193 -10.17 9.06 14.01
C LYS A 193 -9.23 7.91 13.65
N LYS A 194 -8.01 8.25 13.19
CA LYS A 194 -6.90 7.30 12.97
C LYS A 194 -7.12 6.27 11.86
N PHE A 195 -8.01 6.56 10.91
CA PHE A 195 -8.15 5.75 9.71
C PHE A 195 -7.16 6.24 8.64
N PRO A 196 -6.66 5.31 7.81
CA PRO A 196 -5.91 5.66 6.62
C PRO A 196 -6.66 6.59 5.68
N GLY A 197 -5.93 7.54 5.09
CA GLY A 197 -6.43 8.50 4.11
C GLY A 197 -5.71 8.33 2.78
N GLN A 198 -6.18 9.04 1.77
CA GLN A 198 -5.52 9.09 0.45
C GLN A 198 -5.13 10.52 0.12
N GLN A 199 -3.87 10.78 -0.20
CA GLN A 199 -3.46 12.05 -0.79
C GLN A 199 -3.38 11.89 -2.31
N CYS A 200 -3.84 12.90 -3.04
CA CYS A 200 -3.73 12.98 -4.49
C CYS A 200 -3.21 14.35 -4.88
N THR A 201 -2.27 14.38 -5.82
CA THR A 201 -1.66 15.62 -6.32
C THR A 201 -1.83 15.73 -7.83
N TYR A 202 -1.89 16.97 -8.30
CA TYR A 202 -2.18 17.26 -9.69
C TYR A 202 -1.16 18.22 -10.26
N ASP A 203 -0.87 18.06 -11.55
CA ASP A 203 -0.03 18.97 -12.29
C ASP A 203 -0.73 20.30 -12.61
N SER A 204 -0.01 21.20 -13.27
CA SER A 204 -0.54 22.52 -13.66
C SER A 204 -1.73 22.48 -14.64
N SER A 205 -1.96 21.34 -15.30
CA SER A 205 -3.12 21.09 -16.15
C SER A 205 -4.30 20.46 -15.40
N GLY A 206 -4.13 20.19 -14.10
CA GLY A 206 -5.11 19.55 -13.24
C GLY A 206 -5.22 18.04 -13.45
N LYS A 207 -4.22 17.38 -14.07
CA LYS A 207 -4.17 15.93 -14.22
C LYS A 207 -3.49 15.28 -13.03
N LEU A 208 -4.01 14.15 -12.58
CA LEU A 208 -3.43 13.35 -11.51
C LEU A 208 -1.97 13.01 -11.87
N ILE A 209 -1.07 13.16 -10.90
CA ILE A 209 0.33 12.72 -11.01
C ILE A 209 0.37 11.25 -10.57
N THR A 210 0.81 10.36 -11.45
CA THR A 210 0.66 8.91 -11.24
C THR A 210 1.91 8.23 -10.69
N SER A 211 3.06 8.91 -10.69
CA SER A 211 4.30 8.39 -10.09
C SER A 211 5.31 9.51 -9.86
N GLY A 212 6.38 9.17 -9.13
CA GLY A 212 7.46 10.08 -8.75
C GLY A 212 7.21 10.77 -7.40
N ILE A 213 8.19 11.56 -6.96
CA ILE A 213 8.12 12.24 -5.65
C ILE A 213 7.03 13.30 -5.59
N ALA A 214 6.51 13.75 -6.74
CA ALA A 214 5.43 14.72 -6.80
C ALA A 214 4.04 14.08 -6.60
N ALA A 215 3.95 12.75 -6.70
CA ALA A 215 2.69 12.03 -6.61
C ALA A 215 2.21 11.93 -5.16
N GLY A 216 0.91 12.17 -4.95
CA GLY A 216 0.26 11.95 -3.66
C GLY A 216 0.29 10.47 -3.27
N THR A 217 0.57 10.19 -2.00
CA THR A 217 0.62 8.85 -1.44
C THR A 217 -0.49 8.63 -0.42
N PRO A 218 -0.88 7.38 -0.13
CA PRO A 218 -1.83 7.12 0.94
C PRO A 218 -1.21 7.50 2.30
N ASP A 219 -2.02 7.87 3.29
CA ASP A 219 -1.58 8.11 4.66
C ASP A 219 -2.02 6.95 5.56
N LYS A 220 -1.12 6.33 6.33
CA LYS A 220 -1.52 5.33 7.35
C LYS A 220 -2.40 5.94 8.42
N VAL A 221 -2.25 7.24 8.67
CA VAL A 221 -3.14 8.02 9.52
C VAL A 221 -3.44 9.33 8.82
N SER A 222 -4.66 9.45 8.29
CA SER A 222 -5.09 10.68 7.63
C SER A 222 -5.03 11.88 8.60
N PRO A 223 -4.48 13.03 8.17
CA PRO A 223 -4.75 14.29 8.86
C PRO A 223 -6.23 14.66 8.72
N ARG A 224 -6.75 15.50 9.63
CA ARG A 224 -8.15 15.96 9.60
C ARG A 224 -8.37 17.21 8.76
N ILE A 225 -7.30 17.92 8.47
CA ILE A 225 -7.28 19.15 7.71
C ILE A 225 -6.02 19.17 6.86
N CYS A 226 -6.07 19.90 5.76
CA CYS A 226 -4.92 20.13 4.92
C CYS A 226 -3.92 21.10 5.57
N GLY A 227 -2.63 20.93 5.28
CA GLY A 227 -1.59 21.91 5.60
C GLY A 227 -1.12 21.94 7.06
N PHE A 228 -0.38 23.00 7.40
CA PHE A 228 0.36 23.13 8.66
C PHE A 228 -0.53 23.30 9.90
N GLU A 229 -1.81 23.64 9.71
CA GLU A 229 -2.79 23.77 10.78
C GLU A 229 -3.05 22.44 11.51
N ASP A 230 -2.73 21.30 10.88
CA ASP A 230 -2.83 19.96 11.50
C ASP A 230 -1.89 19.79 12.71
N ALA A 231 -0.75 20.50 12.75
CA ALA A 231 0.21 20.41 13.85
C ALA A 231 -0.21 21.23 15.09
N SER A 232 -1.02 22.27 14.92
CA SER A 232 -1.26 23.30 15.96
C SER A 232 -2.64 23.22 16.61
N LEU A 233 -3.64 22.65 15.94
CA LEU A 233 -5.02 22.61 16.44
C LEU A 233 -5.41 21.24 17.02
N GLY A 234 -4.67 20.77 18.04
CA GLY A 234 -5.03 19.84 19.13
C GLY A 234 -6.12 18.75 19.01
N ASN A 235 -6.60 18.39 17.82
CA ASN A 235 -7.78 17.55 17.59
C ASN A 235 -7.50 16.34 16.67
N THR A 236 -6.26 16.21 16.21
CA THR A 236 -5.70 15.01 15.58
C THR A 236 -4.74 14.32 16.53
N ASP A 237 -4.21 13.18 16.11
CA ASP A 237 -3.01 12.57 16.67
C ASP A 237 -1.88 12.94 15.70
N PRO A 238 -1.47 14.23 15.63
CA PRO A 238 -0.58 14.73 14.59
C PRO A 238 0.78 14.05 14.69
N ILE A 239 1.13 13.65 15.92
CA ILE A 239 2.30 12.85 16.24
C ILE A 239 2.25 11.51 15.50
N THR A 240 1.09 10.84 15.43
CA THR A 240 1.01 9.54 14.73
C THR A 240 1.09 9.66 13.21
N HIS A 241 0.41 10.63 12.59
CA HIS A 241 0.58 10.88 11.14
C HIS A 241 2.04 11.26 10.83
N PHE A 242 2.58 12.21 11.59
CA PHE A 242 3.97 12.64 11.43
C PHE A 242 4.94 11.47 11.58
N THR A 243 4.78 10.61 12.59
CA THR A 243 5.70 9.50 12.83
C THR A 243 5.56 8.35 11.83
N LYS A 244 4.35 8.07 11.33
CA LYS A 244 4.10 6.91 10.45
C LYS A 244 4.23 7.20 8.97
N ASP A 245 3.98 8.44 8.56
CA ASP A 245 3.94 8.83 7.14
C ASP A 245 5.09 9.80 6.85
N VAL A 246 5.15 10.93 7.57
CA VAL A 246 6.14 12.00 7.29
C VAL A 246 7.57 11.59 7.63
N ILE A 247 7.82 11.05 8.83
CA ILE A 247 9.16 10.59 9.22
C ILE A 247 9.62 9.48 8.28
N THR A 248 8.73 8.54 7.94
CA THR A 248 9.04 7.43 7.04
C THR A 248 9.50 7.95 5.67
N TRP A 249 8.80 8.93 5.10
CA TRP A 249 9.20 9.61 3.85
C TRP A 249 10.59 10.27 3.94
N LYS A 250 10.94 10.82 5.12
CA LYS A 250 12.24 11.47 5.36
C LYS A 250 13.41 10.51 5.54
N ILE A 251 13.18 9.29 6.03
CA ILE A 251 14.26 8.38 6.46
C ILE A 251 14.43 7.12 5.61
N LEU A 252 13.37 6.60 4.99
CA LEU A 252 13.50 5.41 4.14
C LEU A 252 14.09 5.78 2.78
N PRO A 253 14.84 4.88 2.13
CA PRO A 253 15.17 5.03 0.71
C PRO A 253 13.90 5.28 -0.11
N CYS A 254 13.91 6.26 -0.99
CA CYS A 254 12.68 6.75 -1.62
C CYS A 254 12.00 5.68 -2.48
N ALA A 255 12.78 4.83 -3.15
CA ALA A 255 12.24 3.70 -3.91
C ALA A 255 11.50 2.70 -3.01
N GLU A 256 11.96 2.47 -1.78
CA GLU A 256 11.27 1.63 -0.80
C GLU A 256 10.00 2.32 -0.29
N TYR A 257 10.09 3.61 0.03
CA TYR A 257 8.92 4.39 0.45
C TYR A 257 7.83 4.37 -0.62
N LEU A 258 8.14 4.70 -1.89
CA LEU A 258 7.18 4.75 -2.98
C LEU A 258 6.60 3.36 -3.35
N ARG A 259 7.31 2.28 -3.01
CA ARG A 259 6.77 0.91 -3.12
C ARG A 259 5.73 0.62 -2.04
N ASP A 260 6.00 1.05 -0.81
CA ASP A 260 5.17 0.72 0.36
C ASP A 260 4.05 1.75 0.61
N TRP A 261 4.17 2.94 0.00
CA TRP A 261 3.21 4.05 -0.08
C TRP A 261 3.03 4.46 -1.56
N PRO A 262 2.46 3.59 -2.42
CA PRO A 262 2.36 3.88 -3.84
C PRO A 262 1.36 4.99 -4.14
N ALA A 263 1.62 5.73 -5.22
CA ALA A 263 0.62 6.65 -5.76
C ALA A 263 -0.62 5.87 -6.20
N ASN A 264 -1.80 6.38 -5.87
CA ASN A 264 -3.06 5.73 -6.24
C ASN A 264 -3.50 6.19 -7.63
N ALA A 265 -3.09 5.43 -8.66
CA ALA A 265 -3.26 5.80 -10.07
C ALA A 265 -4.13 4.83 -10.90
N ASP A 266 -4.64 3.76 -10.29
CA ASP A 266 -5.11 2.54 -10.99
C ASP A 266 -6.30 2.75 -11.95
N ARG A 267 -7.04 3.86 -11.84
CA ARG A 267 -8.19 4.16 -12.72
C ARG A 267 -7.92 5.16 -13.84
N CYS A 268 -6.75 5.80 -13.87
CA CYS A 268 -6.47 6.83 -14.86
C CYS A 268 -5.80 6.22 -16.08
N SER A 269 -6.36 6.45 -17.27
CA SER A 269 -5.88 5.85 -18.51
C SER A 269 -4.52 6.37 -19.00
N ASN A 270 -3.97 7.39 -18.34
CA ASN A 270 -2.76 8.08 -18.77
C ASN A 270 -1.74 8.07 -17.63
N ASP A 271 -0.54 7.56 -17.91
CA ASP A 271 0.63 7.79 -17.08
C ASP A 271 0.97 9.29 -17.12
N ASN A 272 1.15 9.89 -15.94
CA ASN A 272 1.57 11.28 -15.76
C ASN A 272 2.67 11.35 -14.68
N PRO A 273 3.86 10.79 -14.95
CA PRO A 273 4.98 10.85 -14.02
C PRO A 273 5.47 12.30 -13.87
N ILE A 274 5.63 12.77 -12.64
CA ILE A 274 6.32 14.05 -12.35
C ILE A 274 7.38 13.80 -11.29
N SER A 275 8.60 14.25 -11.59
CA SER A 275 9.76 14.00 -10.74
C SER A 275 9.90 12.51 -10.44
N ASP A 276 9.71 11.66 -11.46
CA ASP A 276 9.93 10.22 -11.36
C ASP A 276 11.40 9.95 -11.02
N ILE A 277 11.67 8.86 -10.31
CA ILE A 277 13.02 8.46 -9.90
C ILE A 277 13.52 7.26 -10.71
N ASN A 278 12.64 6.64 -11.52
CA ASN A 278 12.94 5.45 -12.31
C ASN A 278 14.04 5.68 -13.37
N HIS A 279 14.28 6.92 -13.79
CA HIS A 279 15.36 7.26 -14.73
C HIS A 279 16.71 7.51 -14.04
N ILE A 280 16.73 7.62 -12.71
CA ILE A 280 17.93 7.84 -11.89
C ILE A 280 18.08 6.83 -10.74
N PRO A 281 17.85 5.52 -10.97
CA PRO A 281 17.75 4.53 -9.88
C PRO A 281 19.05 4.45 -9.06
N LYS A 282 20.22 4.57 -9.71
CA LYS A 282 21.51 4.58 -9.03
C LYS A 282 21.75 5.85 -8.21
N LEU A 283 21.30 7.03 -8.68
CA LEU A 283 21.41 8.25 -7.88
C LEU A 283 20.54 8.14 -6.64
N ALA A 284 19.33 7.59 -6.81
CA ALA A 284 18.30 7.50 -5.79
C ALA A 284 18.45 6.35 -4.78
N GLU A 285 19.31 5.36 -5.05
CA GLU A 285 19.33 4.06 -4.37
C GLU A 285 19.29 4.15 -2.84
N ASN A 286 20.11 5.03 -2.25
CA ASN A 286 20.20 5.21 -0.79
C ASN A 286 19.66 6.57 -0.33
N MET A 287 18.97 7.31 -1.20
CA MET A 287 18.45 8.63 -0.88
C MET A 287 17.02 8.54 -0.39
N SER A 288 16.69 9.28 0.67
CA SER A 288 15.29 9.45 1.06
C SER A 288 14.54 10.34 0.08
N CYS A 289 13.21 10.33 0.14
CA CYS A 289 12.43 11.21 -0.72
C CYS A 289 12.69 12.70 -0.39
N GLU A 290 13.00 13.02 0.87
CA GLU A 290 13.42 14.39 1.25
C GLU A 290 14.70 14.82 0.56
N GLU A 291 15.71 13.96 0.56
CA GLU A 291 16.99 14.24 -0.09
C GLU A 291 16.83 14.36 -1.61
N LEU A 292 16.00 13.51 -2.22
CA LEU A 292 15.71 13.58 -3.66
C LEU A 292 14.92 14.83 -4.03
N SER A 293 13.94 15.24 -3.23
CA SER A 293 13.24 16.51 -3.42
C SER A 293 14.21 17.68 -3.40
N VAL A 294 15.15 17.71 -2.44
CA VAL A 294 16.21 18.72 -2.39
C VAL A 294 17.08 18.68 -3.65
N LEU A 295 17.52 17.50 -4.10
CA LEU A 295 18.34 17.35 -5.30
C LEU A 295 17.62 17.88 -6.55
N ILE A 296 16.38 17.42 -6.79
CA ILE A 296 15.59 17.75 -7.98
C ILE A 296 15.23 19.24 -7.99
N GLN A 297 14.78 19.78 -6.85
CA GLN A 297 14.46 21.19 -6.72
C GLN A 297 15.67 22.07 -7.03
N ASN A 298 16.81 21.79 -6.41
CA ASN A 298 18.00 22.60 -6.60
C ASN A 298 18.60 22.41 -8.00
N ALA A 299 18.50 21.23 -8.61
CA ALA A 299 18.91 21.07 -10.01
C ALA A 299 18.05 21.93 -10.96
N TYR A 300 16.73 21.97 -10.73
CA TYR A 300 15.82 22.79 -11.52
C TYR A 300 16.14 24.30 -11.40
N GLU A 301 16.43 24.76 -10.18
CA GLU A 301 16.65 26.17 -9.86
C GLU A 301 18.11 26.64 -10.07
N SER A 302 19.09 25.72 -10.04
CA SER A 302 20.51 26.07 -10.05
C SER A 302 20.95 26.71 -11.36
N THR A 303 21.69 27.81 -11.27
CA THR A 303 22.33 28.46 -12.44
C THR A 303 23.73 27.91 -12.73
N TYR A 304 24.23 26.98 -11.90
CA TYR A 304 25.60 26.48 -11.96
C TYR A 304 25.78 25.19 -12.75
N ILE A 305 24.69 24.45 -12.98
CA ILE A 305 24.69 23.22 -13.77
C ILE A 305 24.25 23.48 -15.21
N ASP A 306 24.75 22.64 -16.12
CA ASP A 306 24.33 22.67 -17.51
C ASP A 306 22.91 22.09 -17.70
N TRP A 307 22.35 22.32 -18.89
CA TRP A 307 21.01 21.86 -19.23
C TRP A 307 20.88 20.34 -19.27
N ASP A 308 21.97 19.63 -19.60
CA ASP A 308 21.93 18.18 -19.67
C ASP A 308 21.81 17.60 -18.26
N LEU A 309 22.62 18.07 -17.29
CA LEU A 309 22.60 17.57 -15.92
C LEU A 309 21.25 17.86 -15.27
N ARG A 310 20.73 19.07 -15.51
CA ARG A 310 19.39 19.46 -15.07
C ARG A 310 18.33 18.54 -15.66
N ASP A 311 18.32 18.34 -16.98
CA ASP A 311 17.31 17.53 -17.66
C ASP A 311 17.40 16.05 -17.24
N TYR A 312 18.60 15.56 -16.95
CA TYR A 312 18.82 14.21 -16.43
C TYR A 312 18.29 14.08 -15.01
N ILE A 313 18.66 14.94 -14.07
CA ILE A 313 18.17 14.86 -12.68
C ILE A 313 16.64 15.01 -12.63
N THR A 314 16.09 15.96 -13.40
CA THR A 314 14.64 16.27 -13.40
C THR A 314 13.78 15.33 -14.26
N GLY A 315 14.39 14.36 -14.97
CA GLY A 315 13.65 13.39 -15.77
C GLY A 315 13.09 13.93 -17.09
N LYS A 316 13.45 15.15 -17.49
CA LYS A 316 13.05 15.72 -18.79
C LYS A 316 13.72 15.03 -19.98
N LYS A 317 14.89 14.40 -19.77
CA LYS A 317 15.61 13.59 -20.78
C LYS A 317 16.12 12.27 -20.17
N PRO A 318 15.28 11.23 -20.11
CA PRO A 318 15.56 10.06 -19.27
C PRO A 318 16.64 9.08 -19.76
N LEU A 319 17.27 9.26 -20.94
CA LEU A 319 17.96 8.12 -21.57
C LEU A 319 19.36 8.36 -22.17
N ASN A 320 19.89 9.59 -22.18
CA ASN A 320 21.17 9.87 -22.84
C ASN A 320 22.11 10.75 -22.02
N TYR A 321 22.09 10.64 -20.69
CA TYR A 321 23.17 11.28 -19.94
C TYR A 321 24.47 10.49 -20.18
N PRO A 322 25.56 11.16 -20.61
CA PRO A 322 26.80 10.51 -21.02
C PRO A 322 27.43 9.67 -19.90
N GLN A 323 28.38 8.81 -20.30
CA GLN A 323 29.18 7.87 -19.49
C GLN A 323 29.38 8.29 -18.03
N LYS A 324 29.35 7.33 -17.09
CA LYS A 324 29.50 7.49 -15.61
C LYS A 324 30.50 8.60 -15.22
N GLU A 325 31.62 8.70 -15.95
CA GLU A 325 32.68 9.68 -15.77
C GLU A 325 32.24 11.14 -16.00
N LYS A 326 31.43 11.43 -17.04
CA LYS A 326 30.91 12.79 -17.27
C LYS A 326 29.93 13.18 -16.17
N LEU A 327 29.01 12.28 -15.80
CA LEU A 327 28.09 12.52 -14.69
C LEU A 327 28.82 12.84 -13.38
N LEU A 328 29.85 12.08 -13.04
CA LEU A 328 30.69 12.37 -11.88
C LEU A 328 31.39 13.72 -12.02
N THR A 329 31.91 14.05 -13.21
CA THR A 329 32.57 15.33 -13.45
C THR A 329 31.62 16.51 -13.23
N ASP A 330 30.42 16.46 -13.82
CA ASP A 330 29.44 17.55 -13.73
C ASP A 330 28.89 17.72 -12.31
N LEU A 331 28.67 16.61 -11.58
CA LEU A 331 28.25 16.66 -10.17
C LEU A 331 29.35 17.23 -9.26
N ASN A 332 30.62 16.89 -9.48
CA ASN A 332 31.73 17.48 -8.74
C ASN A 332 31.90 18.97 -9.05
N GLU A 333 31.69 19.39 -10.30
CA GLU A 333 31.69 20.79 -10.67
C GLU A 333 30.54 21.54 -10.00
N TRP A 334 29.33 20.97 -9.98
CA TRP A 334 28.19 21.54 -9.28
C TRP A 334 28.48 21.69 -7.78
N TYR A 335 28.94 20.61 -7.13
CA TYR A 335 29.34 20.64 -5.73
C TYR A 335 30.36 21.75 -5.46
N SER A 336 31.40 21.85 -6.28
CA SER A 336 32.44 22.86 -6.07
C SER A 336 31.92 24.29 -6.21
N LYS A 337 30.99 24.56 -7.13
CA LYS A 337 30.44 25.91 -7.32
C LYS A 337 29.46 26.28 -6.22
N GLU A 338 28.59 25.36 -5.83
CA GLU A 338 27.54 25.60 -4.85
C GLU A 338 28.09 25.61 -3.42
N CYS A 339 29.00 24.69 -3.10
CA CYS A 339 29.39 24.39 -1.72
C CYS A 339 30.70 25.04 -1.29
N ASN A 340 31.62 25.34 -2.22
CA ASN A 340 32.89 25.99 -1.87
C ASN A 340 32.82 27.53 -1.96
N SER A 341 31.72 28.09 -2.47
CA SER A 341 31.58 29.55 -2.68
C SER A 341 31.07 30.30 -1.45
N ILE A 342 30.54 29.60 -0.43
CA ILE A 342 29.91 30.22 0.75
C ILE A 342 30.72 29.87 2.01
N GLY A 343 31.49 30.83 2.52
CA GLY A 343 32.25 30.73 3.77
C GLY A 343 31.39 30.78 5.05
N LEU A 344 30.15 30.27 5.01
CA LEU A 344 29.29 30.22 6.19
C LEU A 344 28.91 28.77 6.49
N PRO A 345 29.00 28.34 7.76
CA PRO A 345 28.49 27.03 8.15
C PRO A 345 26.97 27.03 7.92
N PRO A 346 26.41 26.03 7.22
CA PRO A 346 24.98 25.89 7.15
C PRO A 346 24.47 25.63 8.57
N PHE A 347 23.46 26.39 8.99
CA PHE A 347 22.60 26.02 10.08
C PHE A 347 21.43 25.23 9.47
N PRO A 348 21.34 23.90 9.53
CA PRO A 348 20.13 23.21 9.16
C PRO A 348 19.49 22.73 10.46
N LEU A 349 18.42 23.39 10.90
CA LEU A 349 17.62 22.78 11.96
C LEU A 349 16.61 21.76 11.41
N PHE A 350 16.25 21.76 10.10
CA PHE A 350 15.14 20.90 9.64
C PHE A 350 15.16 20.36 8.19
N ARG A 351 16.18 20.62 7.36
CA ARG A 351 16.27 20.07 5.98
C ARG A 351 17.67 19.55 5.63
N PRO A 352 17.81 18.51 4.78
CA PRO A 352 19.10 18.09 4.25
C PRO A 352 19.77 19.26 3.54
N ASP A 353 21.04 19.48 3.86
CA ASP A 353 21.87 20.47 3.19
C ASP A 353 22.15 20.02 1.75
N LEU A 354 22.04 20.94 0.78
CA LEU A 354 22.24 20.61 -0.64
C LEU A 354 23.62 19.99 -0.90
N CYS A 355 24.66 20.44 -0.21
CA CYS A 355 26.00 19.89 -0.38
C CYS A 355 26.09 18.45 0.11
N TYR A 356 25.44 18.16 1.24
CA TYR A 356 25.31 16.78 1.71
C TYR A 356 24.61 15.89 0.66
N VAL A 357 23.51 16.38 0.08
CA VAL A 357 22.73 15.67 -0.94
C VAL A 357 23.53 15.43 -2.23
N ILE A 358 24.23 16.44 -2.75
CA ILE A 358 25.08 16.29 -3.94
C ILE A 358 26.23 15.33 -3.66
N ASN A 359 26.88 15.41 -2.49
CA ASN A 359 27.97 14.51 -2.14
C ASN A 359 27.48 13.05 -2.04
N LYS A 360 26.33 12.81 -1.40
CA LYS A 360 25.71 11.47 -1.34
C LYS A 360 25.37 10.94 -2.74
N THR A 361 24.89 11.82 -3.62
CA THR A 361 24.64 11.50 -5.03
C THR A 361 25.91 11.04 -5.75
N ILE A 362 27.04 11.72 -5.52
CA ILE A 362 28.35 11.35 -6.08
C ILE A 362 28.80 9.97 -5.58
N GLU A 363 28.65 9.70 -4.27
CA GLU A 363 29.03 8.41 -3.69
C GLU A 363 28.19 7.25 -4.25
N ASN A 364 26.87 7.41 -4.35
CA ASN A 364 25.98 6.39 -4.94
C ASN A 364 26.35 6.02 -6.38
N ILE A 365 26.96 6.93 -7.14
CA ILE A 365 27.40 6.65 -8.52
C ILE A 365 28.75 5.94 -8.56
N LYS A 366 29.62 6.17 -7.56
CA LYS A 366 30.98 5.59 -7.53
C LYS A 366 30.93 4.09 -7.28
N ASP A 367 30.07 3.68 -6.37
CA ASP A 367 29.71 2.27 -6.13
C ASP A 367 29.12 1.63 -7.42
#